data_AF-A0ABD0SUT9-F1
#
_entry.id   AF-A0ABD0SUT9-F1
#
_cell.length_a   1.000
_cell.length_b   1.000
_cell.length_c   1.000
_cell.angle_alpha   90.00
_cell.angle_beta   90.00
_cell.angle_gamma   90.00
#
_symmetry.space_group_name_H-M   'P 1'
#
loop_
_entity.id
_entity.type
_entity.pdbx_description
1 polymer ?
#
loop_
_entity_poly.entity_id
_entity_poly.type
_entity_poly.pdbx_seq_one_letter_code
_entity_poly.pdbx_strand_id
1 'polypeptide(L)'
;MDWKSAKILLASTATAVVASQVAKKLYKYFFKSKQKCSHTEIPTDDTCNEVLTIKNREINDVILFSDDVVRHTIKVPPNKDVTICESRELNCFKLIKYIKSARETLDVCMYLITSSEIAEHIIRLGQKHVLVRIVVDSDMAFTPQSQINKLKEYSFIQVQTSKKSILMHHKFCIIDGPKAMKRKNILKAYAEKLNVHAQLNKNGTKQQAKNKQTKAFVMSGSLNWSTQAMVSNHESVIVTSHANIVSKFEKEFESLWVETEQVR
;
A
#
# COMPACT_ATOMS: atom_id res chain seq x y z
N MET A 1 -46.23 -60.53 29.24
CA MET A 1 -45.60 -59.29 28.76
C MET A 1 -45.69 -59.28 27.24
N ASP A 2 -46.32 -58.25 26.70
CA ASP A 2 -46.92 -58.23 25.36
C ASP A 2 -45.86 -58.07 24.25
N TRP A 3 -45.68 -59.10 23.42
CA TRP A 3 -44.61 -59.21 22.41
C TRP A 3 -44.75 -58.17 21.28
N LYS A 4 -45.95 -57.63 21.06
CA LYS A 4 -46.18 -56.53 20.11
C LYS A 4 -45.59 -55.20 20.61
N SER A 5 -45.66 -54.94 21.92
CA SER A 5 -45.13 -53.72 22.54
C SER A 5 -43.60 -53.70 22.55
N ALA A 6 -42.94 -54.86 22.70
CA ALA A 6 -41.48 -54.97 22.68
C ALA A 6 -40.87 -54.73 21.28
N LYS A 7 -41.55 -55.16 20.19
CA LYS A 7 -41.12 -54.85 18.82
C LYS A 7 -41.28 -53.36 18.48
N ILE A 8 -42.33 -52.70 18.98
CA ILE A 8 -42.52 -51.25 18.81
C ILE A 8 -41.45 -50.48 19.58
N LEU A 9 -41.06 -50.93 20.78
CA LEU A 9 -40.01 -50.31 21.60
C LEU A 9 -38.59 -50.54 21.06
N LEU A 10 -38.29 -51.71 20.49
CA LEU A 10 -37.00 -51.97 19.83
C LEU A 10 -36.91 -51.27 18.46
N ALA A 11 -38.00 -51.19 17.70
CA ALA A 11 -38.05 -50.40 16.48
C ALA A 11 -37.98 -48.90 16.78
N SER A 12 -38.59 -48.41 17.87
CA SER A 12 -38.53 -47.00 18.27
C SER A 12 -37.15 -46.58 18.78
N THR A 13 -36.46 -47.45 19.52
CA THR A 13 -35.10 -47.18 20.00
C THR A 13 -34.07 -47.29 18.87
N ALA A 14 -34.18 -48.28 17.98
CA ALA A 14 -33.32 -48.38 16.81
C ALA A 14 -33.53 -47.20 15.85
N THR A 15 -34.78 -46.79 15.60
CA THR A 15 -35.07 -45.58 14.80
C THR A 15 -34.60 -44.30 15.49
N ALA A 16 -34.68 -44.19 16.81
CA ALA A 16 -34.17 -43.03 17.55
C ALA A 16 -32.62 -42.95 17.49
N VAL A 17 -31.92 -44.09 17.55
CA VAL A 17 -30.46 -44.14 17.44
C VAL A 17 -30.02 -43.85 16.00
N VAL A 18 -30.70 -44.41 15.00
CA VAL A 18 -30.44 -44.11 13.58
C VAL A 18 -30.78 -42.65 13.27
N ALA A 19 -31.90 -42.12 13.74
CA ALA A 19 -32.27 -40.72 13.60
C ALA A 19 -31.28 -39.79 14.32
N SER A 20 -30.75 -40.17 15.47
CA SER A 20 -29.71 -39.42 16.19
C SER A 20 -28.38 -39.43 15.42
N GLN A 21 -27.99 -40.57 14.85
CA GLN A 21 -26.77 -40.65 14.04
C GLN A 21 -26.92 -39.90 12.70
N VAL A 22 -28.08 -39.98 12.06
CA VAL A 22 -28.41 -39.23 10.84
C VAL A 22 -28.48 -37.75 11.16
N ALA A 23 -29.12 -37.32 12.25
CA ALA A 23 -29.15 -35.93 12.70
C ALA A 23 -27.74 -35.41 13.05
N LYS A 24 -26.88 -36.23 13.66
CA LYS A 24 -25.48 -35.85 13.95
C LYS A 24 -24.62 -35.77 12.67
N LYS A 25 -24.89 -36.63 11.69
CA LYS A 25 -24.22 -36.61 10.37
C LYS A 25 -24.72 -35.45 9.50
N LEU A 26 -26.02 -35.14 9.54
CA LEU A 26 -26.64 -33.97 8.92
C LEU A 26 -26.20 -32.69 9.62
N TYR A 27 -26.11 -32.66 10.94
CA TYR A 27 -25.58 -31.52 11.69
C TYR A 27 -24.10 -31.28 11.34
N LYS A 28 -23.25 -32.32 11.30
CA LYS A 28 -21.88 -32.20 10.78
C LYS A 28 -21.88 -31.77 9.31
N TYR A 29 -22.77 -32.27 8.47
CA TYR A 29 -22.84 -31.91 7.05
C TYR A 29 -23.24 -30.43 6.87
N PHE A 30 -24.30 -29.97 7.53
CA PHE A 30 -24.82 -28.60 7.45
C PHE A 30 -23.94 -27.58 8.20
N PHE A 31 -23.39 -27.90 9.38
CA PHE A 31 -22.52 -26.96 10.12
C PHE A 31 -21.06 -26.99 9.66
N LYS A 32 -20.57 -28.07 9.05
CA LYS A 32 -19.28 -28.06 8.33
C LYS A 32 -19.43 -27.40 6.94
N SER A 33 -20.63 -27.44 6.35
CA SER A 33 -20.99 -26.63 5.17
C SER A 33 -21.17 -25.15 5.50
N LYS A 34 -21.62 -24.77 6.71
CA LYS A 34 -21.59 -23.35 7.15
C LYS A 34 -20.18 -22.80 7.39
N GLN A 35 -19.17 -23.68 7.44
CA GLN A 35 -17.75 -23.34 7.41
C GLN A 35 -17.12 -23.51 6.00
N LYS A 36 -17.93 -23.86 4.98
CA LYS A 36 -17.47 -24.11 3.60
C LYS A 36 -18.42 -23.64 2.48
N CYS A 37 -19.42 -22.82 2.79
CA CYS A 37 -20.34 -22.20 1.82
C CYS A 37 -20.35 -20.68 2.00
N SER A 38 -19.35 -20.04 1.42
CA SER A 38 -19.46 -18.74 0.76
C SER A 38 -18.72 -18.85 -0.58
N HIS A 39 -19.19 -19.73 -1.46
CA HIS A 39 -18.72 -19.80 -2.84
C HIS A 39 -19.90 -20.16 -3.75
N THR A 40 -20.58 -19.13 -4.22
CA THR A 40 -20.96 -19.03 -5.63
C THR A 40 -20.39 -17.70 -6.07
N GLU A 41 -19.07 -17.69 -6.26
CA GLU A 41 -18.34 -16.54 -6.75
C GLU A 41 -18.24 -16.70 -8.27
N ILE A 42 -18.96 -15.82 -8.97
CA ILE A 42 -18.50 -15.23 -10.23
C ILE A 42 -17.01 -14.93 -10.03
N PRO A 43 -16.08 -15.31 -10.93
CA PRO A 43 -14.65 -15.17 -10.67
C PRO A 43 -14.27 -13.69 -10.66
N THR A 44 -14.42 -13.05 -9.50
CA THR A 44 -13.97 -11.70 -9.21
C THR A 44 -12.62 -11.80 -8.52
N ASP A 45 -11.58 -11.51 -9.29
CA ASP A 45 -10.48 -10.61 -8.90
C ASP A 45 -10.01 -10.60 -7.42
N ASP A 46 -9.56 -11.75 -6.89
CA ASP A 46 -8.97 -11.79 -5.54
C ASP A 46 -7.63 -12.53 -5.44
N THR A 47 -7.05 -12.96 -6.58
CA THR A 47 -5.73 -13.61 -6.62
C THR A 47 -4.56 -12.62 -6.37
N CYS A 48 -4.84 -11.30 -6.33
CA CYS A 48 -3.84 -10.24 -6.16
C CYS A 48 -3.64 -9.80 -4.69
N ASN A 49 -4.46 -10.30 -3.75
CA ASN A 49 -4.39 -9.90 -2.34
C ASN A 49 -3.37 -10.69 -1.51
N GLU A 50 -3.00 -11.91 -1.92
CA GLU A 50 -1.99 -12.72 -1.22
C GLU A 50 -0.55 -12.31 -1.54
N VAL A 51 -0.36 -11.53 -2.61
CA VAL A 51 0.94 -10.95 -2.97
C VAL A 51 1.20 -9.72 -2.08
N LEU A 52 2.02 -9.94 -1.05
CA LEU A 52 2.67 -8.95 -0.19
C LEU A 52 1.79 -8.37 0.94
N THR A 53 1.60 -9.16 1.99
CA THR A 53 1.45 -8.58 3.34
C THR A 53 2.80 -7.94 3.72
N ILE A 54 2.97 -6.64 3.44
CA ILE A 54 4.16 -5.85 3.82
C ILE A 54 4.17 -5.68 5.34
N LYS A 55 4.49 -6.75 6.07
CA LYS A 55 4.75 -6.75 7.52
C LYS A 55 6.22 -7.14 7.71
N ASN A 56 7.05 -6.16 8.04
CA ASN A 56 8.45 -6.26 8.49
C ASN A 56 9.49 -7.01 7.63
N ARG A 57 9.11 -7.67 6.53
CA ARG A 57 10.07 -8.31 5.61
C ARG A 57 10.90 -7.30 4.85
N GLU A 58 12.12 -7.67 4.46
CA GLU A 58 12.89 -6.90 3.49
C GLU A 58 12.17 -6.87 2.15
N ILE A 59 11.99 -5.66 1.62
CA ILE A 59 11.49 -5.41 0.28
C ILE A 59 12.72 -5.32 -0.61
N ASN A 60 12.81 -6.20 -1.60
CA ASN A 60 13.80 -6.22 -2.67
C ASN A 60 13.06 -6.68 -3.93
N ASP A 61 12.44 -5.74 -4.62
CA ASP A 61 11.52 -6.01 -5.72
C ASP A 61 11.86 -5.15 -6.93
N VAL A 62 11.44 -5.58 -8.11
CA VAL A 62 11.57 -4.85 -9.36
C VAL A 62 10.23 -4.92 -10.08
N ILE A 63 9.74 -3.77 -10.52
CA ILE A 63 8.55 -3.63 -11.35
C ILE A 63 9.04 -3.29 -12.76
N LEU A 64 8.68 -4.13 -13.73
CA LEU A 64 9.07 -3.97 -15.12
C LEU A 64 7.82 -3.62 -15.95
N PHE A 65 7.87 -2.49 -16.64
CA PHE A 65 6.90 -2.13 -17.67
C PHE A 65 7.57 -2.50 -18.98
N SER A 66 7.13 -3.59 -19.60
CA SER A 66 7.63 -4.10 -20.88
C SER A 66 6.43 -4.64 -21.66
N ASP A 67 6.65 -5.22 -22.83
CA ASP A 67 5.57 -5.69 -23.72
C ASP A 67 4.54 -6.55 -22.97
N ASP A 68 3.27 -6.33 -23.32
CA ASP A 68 2.06 -6.64 -22.53
C ASP A 68 1.85 -8.13 -22.18
N VAL A 69 2.71 -9.05 -22.61
CA VAL A 69 2.58 -10.48 -22.30
C VAL A 69 3.95 -11.17 -22.18
N VAL A 70 4.55 -11.15 -20.99
CA VAL A 70 5.57 -12.15 -20.64
C VAL A 70 4.98 -13.15 -19.67
N ARG A 71 4.52 -14.29 -20.18
CA ARG A 71 4.09 -15.43 -19.36
C ARG A 71 5.33 -16.20 -18.93
N HIS A 72 5.76 -16.00 -17.70
CA HIS A 72 6.81 -16.84 -17.11
C HIS A 72 6.17 -17.99 -16.35
N THR A 73 6.55 -19.22 -16.70
CA THR A 73 6.20 -20.40 -15.91
C THR A 73 7.36 -20.70 -14.98
N ILE A 74 7.13 -20.56 -13.67
CA ILE A 74 8.12 -20.93 -12.66
C ILE A 74 7.78 -22.32 -12.13
N LYS A 75 8.76 -23.22 -12.17
CA LYS A 75 8.69 -24.52 -11.50
C LYS A 75 8.94 -24.34 -10.02
N VAL A 76 7.88 -24.44 -9.21
CA VAL A 76 7.99 -24.43 -7.76
C VAL A 76 8.10 -25.88 -7.27
N PRO A 77 9.15 -26.25 -6.51
CA PRO A 77 9.24 -27.57 -5.90
C PRO A 77 8.06 -27.82 -4.93
N PRO A 78 7.48 -29.03 -4.88
CA PRO A 78 7.76 -30.20 -5.71
C PRO A 78 6.82 -30.21 -6.93
N ASN A 79 7.32 -29.81 -8.09
CA ASN A 79 6.68 -29.96 -9.41
C ASN A 79 5.32 -29.27 -9.62
N LYS A 80 5.10 -28.07 -9.07
CA LYS A 80 3.98 -27.22 -9.50
C LYS A 80 4.49 -26.14 -10.46
N ASP A 81 4.02 -26.19 -11.71
CA ASP A 81 4.18 -25.08 -12.64
C ASP A 81 3.23 -23.96 -12.19
N VAL A 82 3.80 -22.81 -11.82
CA VAL A 82 3.05 -21.59 -11.53
C VAL A 82 3.28 -20.64 -12.69
N THR A 83 2.23 -20.38 -13.47
CA THR A 83 2.23 -19.31 -14.46
C THR A 83 2.07 -17.98 -13.74
N ILE A 84 3.12 -17.17 -13.72
CA ILE A 84 3.03 -15.78 -13.26
C ILE A 84 2.70 -14.95 -14.49
N CYS A 85 1.50 -14.38 -14.51
CA CYS A 85 1.12 -13.38 -15.50
C CYS A 85 1.62 -12.03 -15.00
N GLU A 86 2.75 -11.55 -15.53
CA GLU A 86 3.19 -10.17 -15.35
C GLU A 86 2.55 -9.33 -16.46
N SER A 87 1.32 -8.87 -16.22
CA SER A 87 0.70 -7.87 -17.09
C SER A 87 1.11 -6.46 -16.67
N ARG A 88 1.17 -5.55 -17.63
CA ARG A 88 1.44 -4.13 -17.38
C ARG A 88 0.42 -3.51 -16.41
N GLU A 89 -0.84 -3.93 -16.52
CA GLU A 89 -1.91 -3.53 -15.58
C GLU A 89 -1.62 -3.97 -14.14
N LEU A 90 -1.15 -5.21 -13.94
CA LEU A 90 -0.77 -5.70 -12.62
C LEU A 90 0.43 -4.92 -12.07
N ASN A 91 1.36 -4.50 -12.92
CA ASN A 91 2.52 -3.69 -12.55
C ASN A 91 2.13 -2.24 -12.17
N CYS A 92 1.14 -1.65 -12.86
CA CYS A 92 0.52 -0.40 -12.43
C CYS A 92 -0.14 -0.54 -11.04
N PHE A 93 -0.92 -1.61 -10.84
CA PHE A 93 -1.55 -1.88 -9.55
C PHE A 93 -0.52 -2.07 -8.44
N LYS A 94 0.57 -2.82 -8.71
CA LYS A 94 1.68 -3.05 -7.79
C LYS A 94 2.39 -1.74 -7.41
N LEU A 95 2.69 -0.88 -8.39
CA LEU A 95 3.26 0.45 -8.18
C LEU A 95 2.38 1.28 -7.24
N ILE A 96 1.08 1.39 -7.55
CA ILE A 96 0.10 2.14 -6.78
C ILE A 96 -0.06 1.54 -5.37
N LYS A 97 -0.02 0.22 -5.22
CA LYS A 97 -0.07 -0.47 -3.93
C LYS A 97 1.09 -0.07 -3.02
N TYR A 98 2.30 0.06 -3.57
CA TYR A 98 3.44 0.58 -2.81
C TYR A 98 3.24 2.02 -2.37
N ILE A 99 2.80 2.92 -3.26
CA ILE A 99 2.53 4.32 -2.93
C ILE A 99 1.47 4.41 -1.82
N LYS A 100 0.36 3.68 -1.96
CA LYS A 100 -0.74 3.63 -0.98
C LYS A 100 -0.33 3.05 0.38
N SER A 101 0.79 2.34 0.45
CA SER A 101 1.26 1.72 1.69
C SER A 101 1.91 2.71 2.66
N ALA A 102 2.18 3.95 2.22
CA ALA A 102 2.72 5.03 3.05
C ALA A 102 1.81 5.31 4.26
N ARG A 103 2.42 5.43 5.44
CA ARG A 103 1.69 5.61 6.71
C ARG A 103 1.98 6.94 7.37
N GLU A 104 3.23 7.37 7.31
CA GLU A 104 3.70 8.55 8.00
C GLU A 104 4.16 9.62 7.04
N THR A 105 5.00 9.26 6.05
CA THR A 105 5.57 10.22 5.11
C THR A 105 5.67 9.68 3.70
N LEU A 106 5.60 10.60 2.73
CA LEU A 106 5.86 10.34 1.32
C LEU A 106 6.67 11.51 0.75
N ASP A 107 7.94 11.24 0.45
CA ASP A 107 8.82 12.18 -0.24
C ASP A 107 8.94 11.77 -1.71
N VAL A 108 8.66 12.67 -2.64
CA VAL A 108 8.63 12.41 -4.07
C VAL A 108 9.61 13.32 -4.77
N CYS A 109 10.57 12.75 -5.49
CA CYS A 109 11.47 13.47 -6.37
C CYS A 109 11.25 12.96 -7.79
N MET A 110 10.51 13.72 -8.59
CA MET A 110 10.02 13.24 -9.88
C MET A 110 10.20 14.30 -10.96
N TYR A 111 10.81 13.90 -12.08
CA TYR A 111 10.98 14.78 -13.22
C TYR A 111 9.64 15.25 -13.79
N LEU A 112 8.68 14.33 -13.98
CA LEU A 112 7.37 14.63 -14.56
C LEU A 112 6.24 13.86 -13.86
N ILE A 113 5.17 14.57 -13.48
CA ILE A 113 3.94 13.99 -12.93
C ILE A 113 2.75 14.47 -13.77
N THR A 114 2.20 13.59 -14.61
CA THR A 114 0.99 13.86 -15.42
C THR A 114 -0.14 12.87 -15.17
N SER A 115 0.11 11.75 -14.47
CA SER A 115 -0.92 10.78 -14.13
C SER A 115 -1.87 11.34 -13.06
N SER A 116 -3.13 11.53 -13.45
CA SER A 116 -4.20 11.97 -12.53
C SER A 116 -4.51 10.92 -11.45
N GLU A 117 -4.37 9.62 -11.77
CA GLU A 117 -4.57 8.52 -10.84
C GLU A 117 -3.55 8.55 -9.69
N ILE A 118 -2.27 8.72 -10.01
CA ILE A 118 -1.21 8.84 -9.00
C ILE A 118 -1.41 10.12 -8.17
N ALA A 119 -1.73 11.25 -8.81
CA ALA A 119 -1.99 12.51 -8.10
C ALA A 119 -3.15 12.39 -7.10
N GLU A 120 -4.24 11.71 -7.48
CA GLU A 120 -5.37 11.44 -6.61
C GLU A 120 -4.98 10.56 -5.39
N HIS A 121 -4.12 9.56 -5.60
CA HIS A 121 -3.59 8.77 -4.49
C HIS A 121 -2.70 9.58 -3.53
N ILE A 122 -1.89 10.50 -4.05
CA ILE A 122 -1.10 11.42 -3.22
C ILE A 122 -2.02 12.30 -2.36
N ILE A 123 -3.08 12.86 -2.96
CA ILE A 123 -4.07 13.68 -2.24
C ILE A 123 -4.72 12.88 -1.11
N ARG A 124 -5.15 11.65 -1.39
CA ARG A 124 -5.75 10.75 -0.39
C ARG A 124 -4.78 10.39 0.75
N LEU A 125 -3.49 10.30 0.49
CA LEU A 125 -2.48 10.10 1.54
C LEU A 125 -2.36 11.34 2.41
N GLY A 126 -2.30 12.53 1.81
CA GLY A 126 -2.28 13.79 2.54
C GLY A 126 -3.52 13.98 3.44
N GLN A 127 -4.71 13.63 2.95
CA GLN A 127 -5.96 13.60 3.73
C GLN A 127 -5.90 12.63 4.92
N LYS A 128 -5.11 11.56 4.83
CA LYS A 128 -4.82 10.62 5.93
C LYS A 128 -3.70 11.11 6.85
N HIS A 129 -3.30 12.37 6.76
CA HIS A 129 -2.22 13.00 7.53
C HIS A 129 -0.84 12.39 7.29
N VAL A 130 -0.61 11.80 6.11
CA VAL A 130 0.74 11.48 5.63
C VAL A 130 1.40 12.80 5.24
N LEU A 131 2.62 13.05 5.74
CA LEU A 131 3.39 14.22 5.33
C LEU A 131 3.88 14.00 3.90
N VAL A 132 3.35 14.78 2.94
CA VAL A 132 3.72 14.69 1.53
C VAL A 132 4.63 15.86 1.15
N ARG A 133 5.82 15.55 0.64
CA ARG A 133 6.78 16.52 0.08
C ARG A 133 7.13 16.13 -1.35
N ILE A 134 7.08 17.08 -2.28
CA ILE A 134 7.31 16.82 -3.69
C ILE A 134 8.34 17.81 -4.24
N VAL A 135 9.40 17.29 -4.84
CA VAL A 135 10.37 18.03 -5.65
C VAL A 135 10.18 17.65 -7.11
N VAL A 136 9.98 18.66 -7.95
CA VAL A 136 9.83 18.50 -9.40
C VAL A 136 10.74 19.45 -10.16
N ASP A 137 11.00 19.13 -11.42
CA ASP A 137 11.72 20.01 -12.33
C ASP A 137 10.88 21.27 -12.62
N SER A 138 11.50 22.45 -12.65
CA SER A 138 10.76 23.70 -12.81
C SER A 138 10.02 23.77 -14.14
N ASP A 139 10.64 23.31 -15.22
CA ASP A 139 10.09 23.48 -16.56
C ASP A 139 8.94 22.49 -16.79
N MET A 140 9.13 21.26 -16.31
CA MET A 140 8.08 20.23 -16.38
C MET A 140 6.88 20.53 -15.47
N ALA A 141 7.10 21.19 -14.32
CA ALA A 141 6.03 21.50 -13.38
C ALA A 141 4.93 22.40 -13.97
N PHE A 142 5.27 23.28 -14.91
CA PHE A 142 4.34 24.24 -15.53
C PHE A 142 3.80 23.79 -16.89
N THR A 143 4.10 22.57 -17.32
CA THR A 143 3.50 22.01 -18.54
C THR A 143 1.98 21.82 -18.36
N PRO A 144 1.15 22.00 -19.41
CA PRO A 144 -0.32 21.94 -19.26
C PRO A 144 -0.86 20.62 -18.70
N GLN A 145 -0.20 19.50 -18.97
CA GLN A 145 -0.60 18.17 -18.50
C GLN A 145 -0.14 17.86 -17.06
N SER A 146 0.72 18.71 -16.49
CA SER A 146 1.28 18.56 -15.16
C SER A 146 0.20 18.57 -14.08
N GLN A 147 0.26 17.61 -13.16
CA GLN A 147 -0.64 17.57 -12.00
C GLN A 147 -0.17 18.48 -10.85
N ILE A 148 0.95 19.20 -11.02
CA ILE A 148 1.57 19.97 -9.94
C ILE A 148 0.72 21.14 -9.48
N ASN A 149 0.04 21.85 -10.39
CA ASN A 149 -0.86 22.94 -10.00
C ASN A 149 -2.02 22.42 -9.14
N LYS A 150 -2.64 21.30 -9.54
CA LYS A 150 -3.67 20.61 -8.74
C LYS A 150 -3.15 20.20 -7.37
N LEU A 151 -1.94 19.64 -7.28
CA LEU A 151 -1.36 19.20 -6.01
C LEU A 151 -1.05 20.39 -5.07
N LYS A 152 -0.66 21.55 -5.61
CA LYS A 152 -0.38 22.78 -4.86
C LYS A 152 -1.63 23.42 -4.23
N GLU A 153 -2.82 23.12 -4.72
CA GLU A 153 -4.08 23.62 -4.14
C GLU A 153 -4.33 23.06 -2.73
N TYR A 154 -3.72 21.92 -2.38
CA TYR A 154 -3.88 21.28 -1.09
C TYR A 154 -2.79 21.71 -0.11
N SER A 155 -3.15 22.45 0.93
CA SER A 155 -2.21 23.01 1.92
C SER A 155 -1.36 21.97 2.67
N PHE A 156 -1.81 20.71 2.74
CA PHE A 156 -1.08 19.61 3.37
C PHE A 156 -0.07 18.92 2.43
N ILE A 157 0.00 19.33 1.16
CA ILE A 157 1.00 18.87 0.19
C ILE A 157 2.03 19.98 -0.01
N GLN A 158 3.29 19.69 0.25
CA GLN A 158 4.38 20.64 0.04
C GLN A 158 5.03 20.35 -1.30
N VAL A 159 5.09 21.35 -2.20
CA VAL A 159 5.70 21.19 -3.52
C VAL A 159 6.79 22.24 -3.72
N GLN A 160 7.98 21.80 -4.12
CA GLN A 160 9.09 22.65 -4.53
C GLN A 160 9.50 22.34 -5.96
N THR A 161 9.87 23.40 -6.68
CA THR A 161 10.42 23.30 -8.03
C THR A 161 11.92 23.55 -7.98
N SER A 162 12.71 22.65 -8.56
CA SER A 162 14.15 22.85 -8.69
C SER A 162 14.46 23.62 -9.97
N LYS A 163 14.80 24.91 -9.84
CA LYS A 163 15.30 25.74 -10.95
C LYS A 163 16.83 25.82 -10.87
N LYS A 164 17.52 24.81 -11.40
CA LYS A 164 18.99 24.75 -11.47
C LYS A 164 19.43 24.73 -12.94
N SER A 165 20.70 25.05 -13.19
CA SER A 165 21.30 24.93 -14.52
C SER A 165 21.37 23.48 -15.01
N ILE A 166 21.30 22.53 -14.08
CA ILE A 166 21.27 21.09 -14.33
C ILE A 166 19.86 20.58 -14.06
N LEU A 167 19.34 19.80 -15.00
CA LEU A 167 17.97 19.28 -15.01
C LEU A 167 17.74 18.31 -13.83
N MET A 168 16.63 18.48 -13.13
CA MET A 168 16.24 17.61 -12.01
C MET A 168 15.59 16.34 -12.56
N HIS A 169 16.40 15.39 -13.05
CA HIS A 169 15.92 14.21 -13.78
C HIS A 169 15.57 13.00 -12.90
N HIS A 170 15.58 13.18 -11.58
CA HIS A 170 15.31 12.10 -10.65
C HIS A 170 13.88 11.58 -10.76
N LYS A 171 13.73 10.27 -10.53
CA LYS A 171 12.47 9.54 -10.55
C LYS A 171 12.51 8.55 -9.40
N PHE A 172 12.30 9.07 -8.20
CA PHE A 172 12.23 8.25 -7.01
C PHE A 172 11.20 8.79 -6.02
N CYS A 173 10.72 7.91 -5.16
CA CYS A 173 9.99 8.31 -3.96
C CYS A 173 10.44 7.49 -2.76
N ILE A 174 10.39 8.11 -1.59
CA ILE A 174 10.75 7.52 -0.30
C ILE A 174 9.49 7.46 0.53
N ILE A 175 9.16 6.25 0.97
CA ILE A 175 7.99 5.98 1.80
C ILE A 175 8.48 5.76 3.22
N ASP A 176 7.85 6.45 4.18
CA ASP A 176 8.11 6.35 5.62
C ASP A 176 9.61 6.50 5.97
N GLY A 177 10.30 7.42 5.29
CA GLY A 177 11.73 7.73 5.50
C GLY A 177 12.03 8.23 6.93
N PRO A 178 13.06 7.71 7.63
CA PRO A 178 13.38 8.12 9.00
C PRO A 178 13.60 9.62 9.19
N LYS A 179 14.22 10.33 8.23
CA LYS A 179 14.45 11.78 8.32
C LYS A 179 13.15 12.56 8.20
N ALA A 180 12.31 12.20 7.25
CA ALA A 180 11.00 12.81 7.06
C ALA A 180 10.07 12.55 8.25
N MET A 181 10.08 11.33 8.80
CA MET A 181 9.31 11.00 10.01
C MET A 181 9.80 11.81 11.22
N LYS A 182 11.12 11.94 11.39
CA LYS A 182 11.70 12.80 12.44
C LYS A 182 11.23 14.24 12.28
N ARG A 183 11.24 14.79 11.05
CA ARG A 183 10.70 16.12 10.74
C ARG A 183 9.23 16.24 11.12
N LYS A 184 8.38 15.30 10.69
CA LYS A 184 6.95 15.27 11.01
C LYS A 184 6.71 15.31 12.52
N ASN A 185 7.47 14.53 13.28
CA ASN A 185 7.37 14.49 14.75
C ASN A 185 7.79 15.82 15.40
N ILE A 186 8.85 16.48 14.88
CA ILE A 186 9.27 17.81 15.36
C ILE A 186 8.18 18.85 15.09
N LEU A 187 7.63 18.87 13.87
CA LEU A 187 6.55 19.79 13.50
C LEU A 187 5.30 19.57 14.35
N LYS A 188 4.93 18.31 14.59
CA LYS A 188 3.83 17.96 15.49
C LYS A 188 4.06 18.45 16.92
N ALA A 189 5.25 18.21 17.48
CA ALA A 189 5.60 18.67 18.82
C ALA A 189 5.61 20.21 18.92
N TYR A 190 6.02 20.91 17.88
CA TYR A 190 5.98 22.38 17.82
C TYR A 190 4.54 22.90 17.76
N ALA A 191 3.69 22.32 16.90
CA ALA A 191 2.27 22.66 16.82
C ALA A 191 1.53 22.41 18.16
N GLU A 192 1.84 21.31 18.86
CA GLU A 192 1.29 21.02 20.19
C GLU A 192 1.73 22.05 21.25
N LYS A 193 2.94 22.61 21.14
CA LYS A 193 3.41 23.69 22.03
C LYS A 193 2.69 25.01 21.77
N LEU A 194 2.42 25.34 20.51
CA LEU A 194 1.69 26.57 20.14
C LEU A 194 0.19 26.50 20.47
N ASN A 195 -0.38 25.29 20.59
CA ASN A 195 -1.79 25.13 20.91
C ASN A 195 -2.05 25.32 22.43
N VAL A 196 -2.19 26.59 22.85
CA VAL A 196 -2.42 27.01 24.24
C VAL A 196 -3.61 26.28 24.88
N HIS A 197 -4.69 26.05 24.13
CA HIS A 197 -5.88 25.33 24.61
C HIS A 197 -5.62 23.84 24.90
N ALA A 198 -4.70 23.18 24.19
CA ALA A 198 -4.32 21.80 24.46
C ALA A 198 -3.47 21.65 25.73
N GLN A 199 -2.81 22.72 26.19
CA GLN A 199 -1.99 22.68 27.41
C GLN A 199 -2.85 22.66 28.68
N LEU A 200 -4.02 23.29 28.67
CA LEU A 200 -4.95 23.33 29.82
C LEU A 200 -5.64 21.98 30.07
N ASN A 201 -5.82 21.14 29.04
CA ASN A 201 -6.48 19.83 29.14
C ASN A 201 -5.53 18.64 29.39
N LYS A 202 -4.24 18.88 29.69
CA LYS A 202 -3.22 17.81 29.85
C LYS A 202 -3.24 17.06 31.20
N ASN A 203 -4.36 17.06 31.92
CA ASN A 203 -4.55 16.24 33.12
C ASN A 203 -5.14 14.84 32.84
N GLY A 204 -5.37 14.46 31.59
CA GLY A 204 -5.90 13.14 31.21
C GLY A 204 -4.89 12.29 30.43
N THR A 205 -4.47 11.18 31.05
CA THR A 205 -3.81 9.98 30.47
C THR A 205 -2.94 10.16 29.20
N LYS A 206 -1.62 10.07 29.38
CA LYS A 206 -0.66 9.75 28.30
C LYS A 206 -0.93 8.32 27.80
N GLN A 207 -1.87 8.13 26.89
CA GLN A 207 -1.91 6.90 26.10
C GLN A 207 -0.72 6.94 25.14
N GLN A 208 0.35 6.24 25.51
CA GLN A 208 1.44 5.92 24.61
C GLN A 208 0.86 5.08 23.47
N ALA A 209 0.56 5.71 22.33
CA ALA A 209 0.27 4.99 21.11
C ALA A 209 1.45 4.04 20.85
N LYS A 210 1.20 2.73 20.84
CA LYS A 210 2.21 1.72 20.50
C LYS A 210 2.84 2.13 19.17
N ASN A 211 4.12 2.51 19.18
CA ASN A 211 4.87 2.85 17.97
C ASN A 211 4.93 1.60 17.09
N LYS A 212 4.00 1.49 16.15
CA LYS A 212 4.01 0.45 15.15
C LYS A 212 5.15 0.78 14.20
N GLN A 213 6.26 0.07 14.34
CA GLN A 213 7.45 0.30 13.54
C GLN A 213 7.10 0.18 12.05
N THR A 214 7.16 1.31 11.35
CA THR A 214 6.99 1.39 9.90
C THR A 214 8.35 1.16 9.26
N LYS A 215 8.40 0.34 8.21
CA LYS A 215 9.63 0.06 7.50
C LYS A 215 9.74 1.01 6.32
N ALA A 216 10.79 1.83 6.33
CA ALA A 216 11.10 2.74 5.24
C ALA A 216 11.51 1.97 3.99
N PHE A 217 11.14 2.47 2.82
CA PHE A 217 11.62 1.96 1.55
C PHE A 217 11.64 3.05 0.48
N VAL A 218 12.39 2.81 -0.58
CA VAL A 218 12.51 3.70 -1.73
C VAL A 218 12.07 2.97 -2.99
N MET A 219 11.40 3.70 -3.87
CA MET A 219 11.12 3.29 -5.25
C MET A 219 11.93 4.19 -6.16
N SER A 220 12.73 3.64 -7.07
CA SER A 220 13.51 4.44 -8.02
C SER A 220 13.73 3.69 -9.34
N GLY A 221 13.78 4.43 -10.44
CA GLY A 221 14.11 3.85 -11.74
C GLY A 221 13.95 4.86 -12.88
N SER A 222 13.47 4.38 -14.02
CA SER A 222 13.29 5.20 -15.23
C SER A 222 11.87 5.78 -15.36
N LEU A 223 10.89 5.22 -14.64
CA LEU A 223 9.47 5.54 -14.76
C LEU A 223 9.13 6.96 -14.25
N ASN A 224 8.67 7.82 -15.17
CA ASN A 224 7.93 9.04 -14.79
C ASN A 224 6.52 8.67 -14.31
N TRP A 225 5.91 9.49 -13.44
CA TRP A 225 4.52 9.31 -13.05
C TRP A 225 3.56 9.90 -14.09
N SER A 226 3.60 9.33 -15.29
CA SER A 226 2.78 9.70 -16.44
C SER A 226 2.01 8.51 -17.00
N THR A 227 0.84 8.76 -17.60
CA THR A 227 0.06 7.70 -18.26
C THR A 227 0.87 7.05 -19.37
N GLN A 228 1.66 7.81 -20.13
CA GLN A 228 2.50 7.26 -21.20
C GLN A 228 3.59 6.32 -20.67
N ALA A 229 4.29 6.68 -19.58
CA ALA A 229 5.35 5.83 -19.04
C ALA A 229 4.80 4.50 -18.48
N MET A 230 3.62 4.54 -17.84
CA MET A 230 2.92 3.33 -17.40
C MET A 230 2.32 2.54 -18.58
N VAL A 231 1.86 3.29 -19.59
CA VAL A 231 1.21 3.01 -20.89
C VAL A 231 1.95 2.12 -21.90
N SER A 232 3.07 2.67 -22.34
CA SER A 232 3.61 2.41 -23.68
C SER A 232 5.13 2.35 -23.70
N ASN A 233 5.79 2.72 -22.60
CA ASN A 233 7.24 2.77 -22.53
C ASN A 233 7.79 1.50 -21.87
N HIS A 234 9.01 1.13 -22.25
CA HIS A 234 9.80 0.18 -21.48
C HIS A 234 10.41 0.91 -20.28
N GLU A 235 9.92 0.61 -19.08
CA GLU A 235 10.32 1.29 -17.85
C GLU A 235 10.65 0.26 -16.77
N SER A 236 11.48 0.66 -15.81
CA SER A 236 11.78 -0.16 -14.65
C SER A 236 11.71 0.66 -13.37
N VAL A 237 11.28 0.03 -12.29
CA VAL A 237 11.27 0.60 -10.94
C VAL A 237 11.78 -0.45 -9.98
N ILE A 238 12.89 -0.15 -9.30
CA ILE A 238 13.38 -0.94 -8.18
C ILE A 238 12.67 -0.45 -6.92
N VAL A 239 12.22 -1.39 -6.09
CA VAL A 239 11.66 -1.11 -4.76
C VAL A 239 12.53 -1.80 -3.72
N THR A 240 13.14 -1.03 -2.82
CA THR A 240 14.00 -1.60 -1.79
C THR A 240 13.84 -0.95 -0.43
N SER A 241 13.83 -1.77 0.62
CA SER A 241 13.86 -1.35 2.02
C SER A 241 15.27 -1.35 2.63
N HIS A 242 16.31 -1.52 1.81
CA HIS A 242 17.69 -1.58 2.29
C HIS A 242 18.11 -0.23 2.88
N ALA A 243 18.42 -0.21 4.18
CA ALA A 243 18.62 1.02 4.96
C ALA A 243 19.67 1.97 4.37
N ASN A 244 20.80 1.43 3.88
CA ASN A 244 21.86 2.26 3.27
C ASN A 244 21.42 2.93 1.96
N ILE A 245 20.54 2.28 1.18
CA ILE A 245 20.04 2.85 -0.08
C ILE A 245 19.03 3.94 0.24
N VAL A 246 18.07 3.65 1.13
CA VAL A 246 17.09 4.62 1.62
C VAL A 246 17.80 5.87 2.18
N SER A 247 18.82 5.70 3.03
CA SER A 247 19.55 6.82 3.63
C SER A 247 20.26 7.72 2.60
N LYS A 248 20.78 7.15 1.50
CA LYS A 248 21.39 7.91 0.40
C LYS A 248 20.35 8.73 -0.35
N PHE A 249 19.21 8.13 -0.71
CA PHE A 249 18.11 8.87 -1.34
C PHE A 249 17.53 9.94 -0.42
N GLU A 250 17.41 9.67 0.88
CA GLU A 250 16.99 10.70 1.84
C GLU A 250 18.00 11.85 1.90
N LYS A 251 19.31 11.57 1.86
CA LYS A 251 20.33 12.62 1.82
C LYS A 251 20.18 13.48 0.57
N GLU A 252 19.92 12.86 -0.58
CA GLU A 252 19.71 13.60 -1.82
C GLU A 252 18.41 14.42 -1.79
N PHE A 253 17.32 13.83 -1.30
CA PHE A 253 16.05 14.54 -1.16
C PHE A 253 16.20 15.80 -0.29
N GLU A 254 16.84 15.67 0.89
CA GLU A 254 17.09 16.82 1.77
C GLU A 254 18.09 17.83 1.16
N SER A 255 18.94 17.44 0.20
CA SER A 255 19.84 18.36 -0.52
C SER A 255 19.07 19.24 -1.52
N LEU A 256 18.01 18.67 -2.11
CA LEU A 256 17.12 19.35 -3.05
C LEU A 256 16.03 20.16 -2.34
N TRP A 257 15.66 19.75 -1.13
CA TRP A 257 14.62 20.38 -0.32
C TRP A 257 15.15 21.61 0.40
N VAL A 258 14.75 22.80 -0.04
CA VAL A 258 15.12 24.05 0.63
C VAL A 258 14.01 24.44 1.59
N GLU A 259 14.31 24.59 2.88
CA GLU A 259 13.32 25.16 3.80
C GLU A 259 13.07 26.62 3.44
N THR A 260 11.98 26.89 2.74
CA THR A 260 11.46 28.26 2.66
C THR A 260 10.81 28.54 4.01
N GLU A 261 11.38 29.46 4.79
CA GLU A 261 10.61 30.14 5.82
C GLU A 261 9.35 30.64 5.12
N GLN A 262 8.19 30.07 5.46
CA GLN A 262 6.93 30.63 5.01
C GLN A 262 6.94 32.09 5.46
N VAL A 263 6.86 32.98 4.47
CA VAL A 263 6.82 34.43 4.63
C VAL A 263 5.97 34.76 5.86
N ARG A 264 6.59 35.49 6.80
CA ARG A 264 5.96 36.03 8.01
C ARG A 264 4.67 36.78 7.69
#